data_AF-A0A1B8C465-F1
#
_entry.id   AF-A0A1B8C465-F1
#
_cell.length_a   1.000
_cell.length_b   1.000
_cell.length_c   1.000
_cell.angle_alpha   90.00
_cell.angle_beta   90.00
_cell.angle_gamma   90.00
#
_symmetry.space_group_name_H-M   'P 1'
#
loop_
_entity.id
_entity.type
_entity.pdbx_description
1 polymer ?
#
loop_
_entity_poly.entity_id
_entity_poly.type
_entity_poly.pdbx_seq_one_letter_code
_entity_poly.pdbx_strand_id
1 'polypeptide(L)'
;MRSRILRTEAPVCQLCSFISTGPSIRARSLRLPTSSQKLRPFSSSQKTFANNQRTPTNSDFKARPIYVKSTIPAQYDGAKLSGAIDARVIESDLDKAASLRDDLIAKDGIPSDNETEAVLDAYQQIADNLMNPPDPAALPKDASATSALLSIKTAAKPRPAIHTHSPIVDGASRKLSDLALSVLQHPPIFITPSILRRYVKLQSTLKRPETLPTAFHLYSTKPAPVDGSSPVKYKEVNPNKSANSIEAKMADLALQTAIEAKNLVTAMDIVDTTYNTKAFRRTKFIRRALLPATGLALAPAAAYAVATQLSLYQTTMDPTVATNVAFVGILGYIGFTTVVGIVAVTTANDQMERITWATGMPLRERWIREEERAAIDKIAGAWGFRQVWRRGEEEGEEWEALREWVARRGMVLDRTELMEGME
;
A
#
# COMPACT_ATOMS: atom_id res chain seq x y z
N MET A 1 46.15 -63.50 31.90
CA MET A 1 45.29 -64.24 30.97
C MET A 1 43.83 -63.91 31.24
N ARG A 2 43.20 -63.01 30.47
CA ARG A 2 41.74 -62.87 30.38
C ARG A 2 41.37 -62.45 28.96
N SER A 3 40.45 -63.22 28.40
CA SER A 3 40.07 -63.38 27.00
C SER A 3 39.39 -62.16 26.38
N ARG A 4 39.82 -61.78 25.18
CA ARG A 4 39.08 -60.88 24.28
C ARG A 4 37.94 -61.67 23.64
N ILE A 5 36.70 -61.24 23.86
CA ILE A 5 35.53 -61.72 23.12
C ILE A 5 35.40 -60.80 21.90
N LEU A 6 35.67 -61.37 20.72
CA LEU A 6 35.37 -60.76 19.42
C LEU A 6 33.85 -60.85 19.20
N ARG A 7 33.16 -59.71 19.17
CA ARG A 7 31.80 -59.63 18.63
C ARG A 7 31.91 -59.36 17.13
N THR A 8 31.40 -60.30 16.35
CA THR A 8 31.18 -60.22 14.91
C THR A 8 30.08 -59.20 14.61
N GLU A 9 30.41 -58.12 13.90
CA GLU A 9 29.43 -57.16 13.38
C GLU A 9 28.75 -57.73 12.13
N ALA A 10 27.41 -57.79 12.14
CA ALA A 10 26.61 -58.06 10.96
C ALA A 10 26.52 -56.79 10.08
N PRO A 11 26.49 -56.90 8.74
CA PRO A 11 26.50 -55.74 7.86
C PRO A 11 25.15 -55.01 7.91
N VAL A 12 25.11 -53.87 8.60
CA VAL A 12 23.96 -52.95 8.60
C VAL A 12 24.03 -52.10 7.32
N CYS A 13 22.88 -51.94 6.67
CA CYS A 13 22.70 -51.21 5.41
C CYS A 13 23.25 -49.76 5.50
N GLN A 14 24.00 -49.31 4.48
CA GLN A 14 24.69 -48.00 4.45
C GLN A 14 23.75 -46.81 4.74
N LEU A 15 22.47 -46.91 4.35
CA LEU A 15 21.44 -45.91 4.63
C LEU A 15 21.13 -45.74 6.13
N CYS A 16 21.18 -46.82 6.92
CA CYS A 16 20.95 -46.76 8.36
C CYS A 16 22.16 -46.16 9.11
N SER A 17 23.37 -46.31 8.58
CA SER A 17 24.58 -45.69 9.15
C SER A 17 24.58 -44.17 9.00
N PHE A 18 23.99 -43.65 7.91
CA PHE A 18 23.94 -42.22 7.61
C PHE A 18 22.95 -41.47 8.49
N ILE A 19 21.83 -42.12 8.86
CA ILE A 19 20.82 -41.53 9.77
C ILE A 19 21.33 -41.50 11.22
N SER A 20 22.14 -42.50 11.61
CA SER A 20 22.70 -42.59 12.97
C SER A 20 23.89 -41.65 13.22
N THR A 21 24.57 -41.18 12.15
CA THR A 21 25.78 -40.34 12.23
C THR A 21 25.57 -38.87 11.82
N GLY A 22 24.32 -38.44 11.58
CA GLY A 22 23.99 -37.05 11.34
C GLY A 22 24.25 -36.16 12.57
N PRO A 23 24.79 -34.93 12.40
CA PRO A 23 25.18 -34.08 13.52
C PRO A 23 23.97 -33.66 14.35
N SER A 24 23.92 -34.19 15.57
CA SER A 24 23.07 -33.69 16.66
C SER A 24 23.23 -32.18 16.79
N ILE A 25 22.20 -31.43 16.38
CA ILE A 25 22.03 -30.04 16.79
C ILE A 25 21.77 -30.09 18.30
N ARG A 26 22.86 -29.99 19.08
CA ARG A 26 22.82 -29.80 20.53
C ARG A 26 21.87 -28.64 20.82
N ALA A 27 20.78 -28.96 21.50
CA ALA A 27 19.95 -28.01 22.21
C ALA A 27 20.85 -27.10 23.06
N ARG A 28 20.96 -25.84 22.67
CA ARG A 28 21.57 -24.79 23.47
C ARG A 28 20.66 -24.58 24.68
N SER A 29 21.11 -24.98 25.87
CA SER A 29 20.45 -24.62 27.12
C SER A 29 20.36 -23.10 27.22
N LEU A 30 19.15 -22.56 27.28
CA LEU A 30 18.91 -21.16 27.61
C LEU A 30 19.42 -20.92 29.04
N ARG A 31 20.63 -20.36 29.16
CA ARG A 31 21.10 -19.77 30.42
C ARG A 31 20.32 -18.48 30.64
N LEU A 32 19.50 -18.44 31.69
CA LEU A 32 18.96 -17.20 32.23
C LEU A 32 20.12 -16.33 32.74
N PRO A 33 20.25 -15.07 32.31
CA PRO A 33 21.10 -14.11 33.03
C PRO A 33 20.32 -13.56 34.23
N THR A 34 20.67 -14.06 35.42
CA THR A 34 20.38 -13.37 36.68
C THR A 34 21.24 -12.11 36.72
N SER A 35 20.64 -10.96 36.41
CA SER A 35 21.27 -9.64 36.57
C SER A 35 20.47 -8.82 37.57
N SER A 36 20.98 -8.81 38.80
CA SER A 36 20.67 -7.84 39.85
C SER A 36 21.11 -6.44 39.43
N GLN A 37 20.19 -5.59 38.97
CA GLN A 37 20.44 -4.15 38.84
C GLN A 37 19.23 -3.33 39.33
N LYS A 38 19.38 -2.88 40.58
CA LYS A 38 18.91 -1.64 41.21
C LYS A 38 17.81 -0.87 40.48
N LEU A 39 16.62 -0.89 41.10
CA LEU A 39 15.55 0.10 40.93
C LEU A 39 16.13 1.52 41.12
N ARG A 40 16.05 2.35 40.08
CA ARG A 40 16.06 3.81 40.21
C ARG A 40 14.61 4.30 40.12
N PRO A 41 14.13 5.14 41.04
CA PRO A 41 12.81 5.75 40.89
C PRO A 41 12.84 6.80 39.78
N PHE A 42 11.82 6.75 38.91
CA PHE A 42 11.52 7.79 37.94
C PHE A 42 11.14 9.08 38.69
N SER A 43 11.94 10.15 38.53
CA SER A 43 11.55 11.49 38.95
C SER A 43 10.73 12.18 37.85
N SER A 44 9.67 12.82 38.30
CA SER A 44 8.79 13.73 37.56
C SER A 44 9.52 14.75 36.69
N SER A 45 9.01 14.97 35.48
CA SER A 45 8.98 16.30 34.88
C SER A 45 7.76 16.42 33.99
N GLN A 46 6.76 17.08 34.56
CA GLN A 46 5.63 17.66 33.87
C GLN A 46 6.14 18.66 32.83
N LYS A 47 5.69 18.54 31.59
CA LYS A 47 5.59 19.67 30.67
C LYS A 47 4.18 19.69 30.11
N THR A 48 3.41 20.59 30.70
CA THR A 48 2.13 21.13 30.22
C THR A 48 2.30 21.73 28.83
N PHE A 49 1.63 21.17 27.83
CA PHE A 49 1.35 21.89 26.59
C PHE A 49 -0.09 22.36 26.59
N ALA A 50 -0.26 23.68 26.63
CA ALA A 50 -1.52 24.39 26.56
C ALA A 50 -2.16 24.19 25.17
N ASN A 51 -3.38 23.67 25.18
CA ASN A 51 -4.21 23.50 23.99
C ASN A 51 -5.04 24.79 23.80
N ASN A 52 -4.58 25.69 22.94
CA ASN A 52 -5.36 26.86 22.52
C ASN A 52 -6.30 26.43 21.38
N GLN A 53 -7.48 25.94 21.74
CA GLN A 53 -8.62 25.92 20.84
C GLN A 53 -9.21 27.34 20.81
N ARG A 54 -9.11 28.02 19.66
CA ARG A 54 -9.92 29.20 19.35
C ARG A 54 -10.78 28.91 18.13
N THR A 55 -12.06 28.71 18.39
CA THR A 55 -13.15 28.91 17.45
C THR A 55 -13.25 30.40 17.07
N PRO A 56 -13.52 30.74 15.81
CA PRO A 56 -14.20 31.99 15.50
C PRO A 56 -15.63 31.71 15.03
N THR A 57 -16.54 32.25 15.83
CA THR A 57 -17.95 32.49 15.57
C THR A 57 -18.15 33.51 14.45
N ASN A 58 -19.22 33.30 13.67
CA ASN A 58 -19.80 34.23 12.71
C ASN A 58 -19.94 35.66 13.24
N SER A 59 -19.67 36.64 12.38
CA SER A 59 -20.31 37.96 12.45
C SER A 59 -20.48 38.53 11.04
N ASP A 60 -21.75 38.79 10.71
CA ASP A 60 -22.23 39.58 9.59
C ASP A 60 -21.55 40.95 9.51
N PHE A 61 -21.05 41.32 8.32
CA PHE A 61 -20.96 42.73 7.90
C PHE A 61 -21.23 42.86 6.40
N LYS A 62 -22.30 43.59 6.09
CA LYS A 62 -22.64 44.17 4.78
C LYS A 62 -21.61 45.25 4.40
N ALA A 63 -21.21 45.32 3.12
CA ALA A 63 -21.35 46.51 2.26
C ALA A 63 -20.60 46.39 0.90
N ARG A 64 -21.41 46.50 -0.16
CA ARG A 64 -21.24 47.20 -1.48
C ARG A 64 -19.96 47.06 -2.34
N PRO A 65 -20.13 46.87 -3.67
CA PRO A 65 -19.04 46.72 -4.63
C PRO A 65 -18.47 48.07 -5.09
N ILE A 66 -17.14 48.16 -5.17
CA ILE A 66 -16.42 49.24 -5.86
C ILE A 66 -15.97 48.73 -7.23
N TYR A 67 -16.44 49.46 -8.24
CA TYR A 67 -16.14 49.33 -9.65
C TYR A 67 -14.72 49.86 -9.93
N VAL A 68 -13.82 49.01 -10.43
CA VAL A 68 -12.52 49.45 -10.98
C VAL A 68 -12.43 48.98 -12.43
N LYS A 69 -12.55 49.96 -13.33
CA LYS A 69 -12.23 49.86 -14.76
C LYS A 69 -10.73 49.60 -14.91
N SER A 70 -10.35 48.50 -15.56
CA SER A 70 -9.03 48.35 -16.17
C SER A 70 -9.22 48.16 -17.67
N THR A 71 -8.71 49.12 -18.43
CA THR A 71 -8.75 49.21 -19.88
C THR A 71 -7.43 48.66 -20.41
N ILE A 72 -7.47 47.57 -21.18
CA ILE A 72 -6.36 47.14 -22.05
C ILE A 72 -6.98 46.70 -23.39
N PRO A 73 -6.41 47.13 -24.53
CA PRO A 73 -7.13 47.21 -25.79
C PRO A 73 -7.31 45.85 -26.47
N ALA A 74 -8.46 45.74 -27.11
CA ALA A 74 -8.71 44.79 -28.17
C ALA A 74 -7.79 45.06 -29.36
N GLN A 75 -7.32 43.98 -29.98
CA GLN A 75 -7.39 43.70 -31.42
C GLN A 75 -6.10 42.97 -31.86
N TYR A 76 -6.23 41.67 -32.12
CA TYR A 76 -5.88 41.14 -33.44
C TYR A 76 -6.71 39.90 -33.77
N ASP A 77 -7.23 39.97 -34.99
CA ASP A 77 -8.11 39.09 -35.71
C ASP A 77 -7.64 37.63 -35.83
N GLY A 78 -8.62 36.74 -35.76
CA GLY A 78 -8.97 35.98 -36.96
C GLY A 78 -8.16 34.74 -37.30
N ALA A 79 -8.84 33.59 -37.17
CA ALA A 79 -8.64 32.34 -37.91
C ALA A 79 -7.51 31.40 -37.44
N LYS A 80 -7.86 30.49 -36.53
CA LYS A 80 -8.14 29.07 -36.88
C LYS A 80 -8.76 28.33 -35.69
N LEU A 81 -10.04 28.01 -35.80
CA LEU A 81 -10.67 26.90 -35.08
C LEU A 81 -10.13 25.58 -35.63
N SER A 82 -9.54 24.74 -34.77
CA SER A 82 -9.91 23.32 -34.57
C SER A 82 -8.78 22.52 -33.89
N GLY A 83 -9.01 22.16 -32.63
CA GLY A 83 -8.92 20.78 -32.15
C GLY A 83 -7.61 20.00 -32.25
N ALA A 84 -6.47 20.66 -32.29
CA ALA A 84 -5.21 20.04 -31.91
C ALA A 84 -4.86 20.59 -30.53
N ILE A 85 -4.54 19.73 -29.57
CA ILE A 85 -3.89 20.18 -28.34
C ILE A 85 -2.64 20.94 -28.81
N ASP A 86 -2.56 22.24 -28.56
CA ASP A 86 -1.46 23.06 -29.06
C ASP A 86 -0.16 22.51 -28.45
N ALA A 87 0.63 21.80 -29.26
CA ALA A 87 1.86 21.16 -28.84
C ALA A 87 2.83 22.15 -28.14
N ARG A 88 2.76 23.42 -28.52
CA ARG A 88 3.51 24.53 -27.92
C ARG A 88 3.11 24.82 -26.48
N VAL A 89 1.83 24.69 -26.14
CA VAL A 89 1.34 24.89 -24.76
C VAL A 89 1.84 23.74 -23.89
N ILE A 90 1.74 22.50 -24.40
CA ILE A 90 2.26 21.31 -23.72
C ILE A 90 3.77 21.40 -23.49
N GLU A 91 4.53 21.81 -24.51
CA GLU A 91 5.98 22.04 -24.39
C GLU A 91 6.30 23.12 -23.37
N SER A 92 5.56 24.24 -23.36
CA SER A 92 5.76 25.29 -22.36
C SER A 92 5.48 24.82 -20.93
N ASP A 93 4.49 23.94 -20.73
CA ASP A 93 4.17 23.39 -19.42
C ASP A 93 5.19 22.34 -18.98
N LEU A 94 5.74 21.56 -19.92
CA LEU A 94 6.88 20.67 -19.69
C LEU A 94 8.14 21.44 -19.30
N ASP A 95 8.43 22.56 -19.96
CA ASP A 95 9.60 23.39 -19.66
C ASP A 95 9.46 24.03 -18.27
N LYS A 96 8.25 24.49 -17.90
CA LYS A 96 7.95 24.92 -16.52
C LYS A 96 8.16 23.78 -15.52
N ALA A 97 7.76 22.55 -15.87
CA ALA A 97 7.94 21.41 -15.00
C ALA A 97 9.44 21.08 -14.79
N ALA A 98 10.24 21.20 -15.86
CA ALA A 98 11.69 21.02 -15.81
C ALA A 98 12.37 22.12 -15.00
N SER A 99 11.98 23.39 -15.15
CA SER A 99 12.55 24.49 -14.37
C SER A 99 12.30 24.32 -12.87
N LEU A 100 11.07 23.91 -12.49
CA LEU A 100 10.75 23.62 -11.08
C LEU A 100 11.61 22.50 -10.49
N ARG A 101 11.97 21.50 -11.30
CA ARG A 101 12.90 20.44 -10.90
C ARG A 101 14.29 21.03 -10.66
N ASP A 102 14.80 21.78 -11.63
CA ASP A 102 16.15 22.33 -11.55
C ASP A 102 16.30 23.33 -10.39
N ASP A 103 15.25 24.09 -10.08
CA ASP A 103 15.17 24.94 -8.89
C ASP A 103 15.26 24.15 -7.58
N LEU A 104 14.68 22.94 -7.52
CA LEU A 104 14.80 22.05 -6.36
C LEU A 104 16.19 21.44 -6.24
N ILE A 105 16.83 21.11 -7.36
CA ILE A 105 18.18 20.53 -7.38
C ILE A 105 19.23 21.59 -7.02
N ALA A 106 19.05 22.82 -7.51
CA ALA A 106 19.97 23.93 -7.30
C ALA A 106 20.00 24.42 -5.84
N LYS A 107 19.01 24.06 -5.03
CA LYS A 107 19.05 24.31 -3.58
C LYS A 107 20.05 23.35 -2.92
N ASP A 108 21.19 23.88 -2.49
CA ASP A 108 22.26 23.15 -1.78
C ASP A 108 21.85 22.60 -0.38
N GLY A 109 20.58 22.73 0.01
CA GLY A 109 20.02 22.27 1.28
C GLY A 109 18.98 21.16 1.11
N ILE A 110 18.65 20.46 2.19
CA ILE A 110 17.55 19.48 2.20
C ILE A 110 16.26 20.22 1.86
N PRO A 111 15.61 19.96 0.71
CA PRO A 111 14.36 20.61 0.36
C PRO A 111 13.28 20.19 1.35
N SER A 112 12.46 21.16 1.77
CA SER A 112 11.38 20.84 2.71
C SER A 112 10.32 19.97 2.04
N ASP A 113 9.72 19.06 2.81
CA ASP A 113 8.64 18.17 2.32
C ASP A 113 7.54 18.96 1.61
N ASN A 114 7.15 20.13 2.15
CA ASN A 114 6.11 20.98 1.57
C ASN A 114 6.46 21.52 0.18
N GLU A 115 7.72 21.85 -0.09
CA GLU A 115 8.16 22.32 -1.41
C GLU A 115 8.10 21.20 -2.44
N THR A 116 8.53 19.99 -2.06
CA THR A 116 8.45 18.82 -2.95
C THR A 116 7.00 18.42 -3.24
N GLU A 117 6.11 18.56 -2.26
CA GLU A 117 4.67 18.34 -2.45
C GLU A 117 4.06 19.38 -3.39
N ALA A 118 4.43 20.65 -3.28
CA ALA A 118 3.94 21.71 -4.16
C ALA A 118 4.36 21.50 -5.63
N VAL A 119 5.58 21.02 -5.86
CA VAL A 119 6.06 20.69 -7.22
C VAL A 119 5.29 19.50 -7.80
N LEU A 120 5.04 18.45 -7.00
CA LEU A 120 4.22 17.33 -7.46
C LEU A 120 2.76 17.72 -7.72
N ASP A 121 2.22 18.68 -6.97
CA ASP A 121 0.88 19.22 -7.24
C ASP A 121 0.83 20.05 -8.52
N ALA A 122 1.87 20.82 -8.82
CA ALA A 122 2.00 21.50 -10.10
C ALA A 122 2.05 20.49 -11.25
N TYR A 123 2.80 19.39 -11.09
CA TYR A 123 2.82 18.31 -12.07
C TYR A 123 1.46 17.62 -12.22
N GLN A 124 0.71 17.45 -11.13
CA GLN A 124 -0.66 16.91 -11.18
C GLN A 124 -1.57 17.83 -12.00
N GLN A 125 -1.51 19.15 -11.80
CA GLN A 125 -2.31 20.10 -12.58
C GLN A 125 -1.97 20.05 -14.07
N ILE A 126 -0.68 19.93 -14.40
CA ILE A 126 -0.24 19.77 -15.80
C ILE A 126 -0.75 18.44 -16.37
N ALA A 127 -0.68 17.34 -15.61
CA ALA A 127 -1.20 16.04 -16.01
C ALA A 127 -2.73 16.07 -16.23
N ASP A 128 -3.47 16.74 -15.35
CA ASP A 128 -4.92 16.89 -15.46
C ASP A 128 -5.29 17.69 -16.70
N ASN A 129 -4.58 18.79 -16.99
CA ASN A 129 -4.76 19.58 -18.21
C ASN A 129 -4.43 18.80 -19.49
N LEU A 130 -3.46 17.89 -19.41
CA LEU A 130 -3.03 17.06 -20.54
C LEU A 130 -4.05 15.97 -20.86
N MET A 131 -4.61 15.31 -19.84
CA MET A 131 -5.53 14.18 -20.01
C MET A 131 -6.99 14.60 -20.13
N ASN A 132 -7.37 15.69 -19.47
CA ASN A 132 -8.67 16.33 -19.55
C ASN A 132 -8.48 17.80 -19.96
N PRO A 133 -8.23 18.10 -21.25
CA PRO A 133 -8.15 19.47 -21.68
C PRO A 133 -9.46 20.18 -21.29
N PRO A 134 -9.40 21.35 -20.63
CA PRO A 134 -10.60 22.07 -20.25
C PRO A 134 -11.44 22.28 -21.50
N ASP A 135 -12.69 21.80 -21.46
CA ASP A 135 -13.64 22.04 -22.55
C ASP A 135 -13.66 23.55 -22.82
N PRO A 136 -13.41 24.01 -24.06
CA PRO A 136 -13.52 25.43 -24.41
C PRO A 136 -14.97 25.96 -24.28
N ALA A 137 -15.90 25.12 -23.81
CA ALA A 137 -17.29 25.46 -23.51
C ALA A 137 -17.54 25.85 -22.04
N ALA A 138 -16.54 25.74 -21.15
CA ALA A 138 -16.71 26.03 -19.73
C ALA A 138 -16.08 27.37 -19.32
N LEU A 139 -16.61 28.50 -19.84
CA LEU A 139 -16.55 29.87 -19.27
C LEU A 139 -17.37 30.83 -20.15
N PRO A 140 -18.07 31.88 -19.64
CA PRO A 140 -18.62 32.16 -18.31
C PRO A 140 -20.16 32.12 -18.29
N LYS A 141 -20.78 32.20 -17.09
CA LYS A 141 -22.24 32.19 -16.84
C LYS A 141 -23.04 33.40 -17.37
N ASP A 142 -22.48 34.21 -18.27
CA ASP A 142 -23.10 35.46 -18.74
C ASP A 142 -23.40 35.50 -20.26
N ALA A 143 -23.31 34.37 -20.95
CA ALA A 143 -23.68 34.30 -22.36
C ALA A 143 -25.20 34.17 -22.54
N SER A 144 -25.81 35.22 -23.10
CA SER A 144 -27.21 35.31 -23.52
C SER A 144 -27.75 34.01 -24.14
N ALA A 145 -28.98 33.63 -23.78
CA ALA A 145 -29.67 32.41 -24.21
C ALA A 145 -29.74 32.21 -25.74
N THR A 146 -29.59 33.28 -26.52
CA THR A 146 -29.55 33.23 -27.99
C THR A 146 -28.24 32.68 -28.56
N SER A 147 -27.11 32.91 -27.89
CA SER A 147 -25.79 32.38 -28.27
C SER A 147 -25.71 30.86 -28.08
N ALA A 148 -26.34 30.33 -27.02
CA ALA A 148 -26.40 28.90 -26.72
C ALA A 148 -27.22 28.11 -27.77
N LEU A 149 -28.30 28.70 -28.29
CA LEU A 149 -29.13 28.08 -29.32
C LEU A 149 -28.45 28.02 -30.69
N LEU A 150 -27.61 29.01 -31.02
CA LEU A 150 -26.82 29.00 -32.26
C LEU A 150 -25.68 27.97 -32.22
N SER A 151 -25.07 27.73 -31.06
CA SER A 151 -24.06 26.68 -30.90
C SER A 151 -24.61 25.24 -30.91
N ILE A 152 -25.90 25.06 -30.64
CA ILE A 152 -26.56 23.73 -30.69
C ILE A 152 -26.79 23.29 -32.15
N LYS A 153 -27.09 24.22 -33.06
CA LYS A 153 -27.40 23.88 -34.47
C LYS A 153 -26.18 23.45 -35.29
N THR A 154 -24.96 23.71 -34.82
CA THR A 154 -23.70 23.27 -35.43
C THR A 154 -23.07 22.06 -34.72
N ALA A 155 -23.65 21.58 -33.61
CA ALA A 155 -23.11 20.50 -32.78
C ALA A 155 -23.64 19.09 -33.14
N ALA A 156 -24.26 18.91 -34.30
CA ALA A 156 -24.72 17.61 -34.78
C ALA A 156 -23.68 16.95 -35.69
N LYS A 157 -22.51 16.62 -35.13
CA LYS A 157 -21.64 15.58 -35.67
C LYS A 157 -21.09 14.78 -34.48
N PRO A 158 -21.24 13.45 -34.43
CA PRO A 158 -20.69 12.66 -33.35
C PRO A 158 -19.18 12.91 -33.34
N ARG A 159 -18.70 13.59 -32.30
CA ARG A 159 -17.27 13.84 -32.11
C ARG A 159 -16.63 12.47 -31.89
N PRO A 160 -15.56 12.11 -32.63
CA PRO A 160 -14.79 10.95 -32.25
C PRO A 160 -14.28 11.20 -30.84
N ALA A 161 -14.39 10.18 -29.97
CA ALA A 161 -13.73 10.17 -28.69
C ALA A 161 -12.30 10.67 -28.91
N ILE A 162 -11.94 11.78 -28.27
CA ILE A 162 -10.62 12.40 -28.38
C ILE A 162 -9.62 11.28 -28.13
N HIS A 163 -8.75 11.06 -29.13
CA HIS A 163 -7.74 10.02 -29.10
C HIS A 163 -6.90 10.19 -27.83
N THR A 164 -7.12 9.34 -26.84
CA THR A 164 -6.29 9.16 -25.63
C THR A 164 -4.86 8.70 -25.96
N HIS A 165 -4.46 8.71 -27.23
CA HIS A 165 -3.22 8.17 -27.78
C HIS A 165 -2.73 9.01 -28.97
N SER A 166 -2.74 10.34 -28.84
CA SER A 166 -1.90 11.13 -29.75
C SER A 166 -0.44 10.92 -29.32
N PRO A 167 0.49 10.62 -30.24
CA PRO A 167 1.89 10.32 -29.88
C PRO A 167 2.57 11.51 -29.15
N ILE A 168 2.03 12.72 -29.31
CA ILE A 168 2.47 13.94 -28.64
C ILE A 168 2.10 13.90 -27.15
N VAL A 169 0.85 13.55 -26.82
CA VAL A 169 0.39 13.41 -25.43
C VAL A 169 1.09 12.23 -24.75
N ASP A 170 1.28 11.12 -25.47
CA ASP A 170 2.05 10.00 -24.96
C ASP A 170 3.50 10.43 -24.67
N GLY A 171 4.16 11.14 -25.61
CA GLY A 171 5.51 11.67 -25.40
C GLY A 171 5.61 12.65 -24.23
N ALA A 172 4.64 13.55 -24.08
CA ALA A 172 4.58 14.51 -22.98
C ALA A 172 4.38 13.83 -21.62
N SER A 173 3.45 12.86 -21.55
CA SER A 173 3.25 12.07 -20.33
C SER A 173 4.51 11.27 -19.97
N ARG A 174 5.26 10.74 -20.95
CA ARG A 174 6.56 10.08 -20.66
C ARG A 174 7.54 11.04 -20.02
N LYS A 175 7.73 12.21 -20.62
CA LYS A 175 8.63 13.23 -20.09
C LYS A 175 8.22 13.66 -18.68
N LEU A 176 6.93 13.87 -18.40
CA LEU A 176 6.44 14.20 -17.06
C LEU A 176 6.69 13.07 -16.05
N SER A 177 6.44 11.81 -16.43
CA SER A 177 6.74 10.66 -15.58
C SER A 177 8.24 10.55 -15.26
N ASP A 178 9.10 10.78 -16.25
CA ASP A 178 10.56 10.74 -16.11
C ASP A 178 11.08 11.90 -15.25
N LEU A 179 10.52 13.11 -15.43
CA LEU A 179 10.82 14.27 -14.60
C LEU A 179 10.41 13.99 -13.13
N ALA A 180 9.19 13.50 -12.90
CA ALA A 180 8.73 13.17 -11.56
C ALA A 180 9.58 12.07 -10.91
N LEU A 181 10.02 11.06 -11.67
CA LEU A 181 10.93 10.03 -11.18
C LEU A 181 12.31 10.61 -10.86
N SER A 182 12.84 11.50 -11.69
CA SER A 182 14.12 12.17 -11.45
C SER A 182 14.09 12.97 -10.15
N VAL A 183 12.97 13.67 -9.86
CA VAL A 183 12.74 14.36 -8.57
C VAL A 183 12.88 13.38 -7.41
N LEU A 184 12.23 12.22 -7.48
CA LEU A 184 12.31 11.21 -6.42
C LEU A 184 13.69 10.55 -6.29
N GLN A 185 14.47 10.48 -7.37
CA GLN A 185 15.81 9.90 -7.37
C GLN A 185 16.86 10.81 -6.71
N HIS A 186 16.63 12.13 -6.64
CA HIS A 186 17.63 13.05 -6.10
C HIS A 186 17.97 12.72 -4.64
N PRO A 187 19.27 12.55 -4.30
CA PRO A 187 19.70 12.16 -2.95
C PRO A 187 19.16 13.00 -1.79
N PRO A 188 19.06 14.35 -1.86
CA PRO A 188 18.66 15.15 -0.70
C PRO A 188 17.16 15.09 -0.38
N ILE A 189 16.31 14.56 -1.28
CA ILE A 189 14.87 14.50 -1.06
C ILE A 189 14.51 13.28 -0.22
N PHE A 190 13.94 13.46 0.97
CA PHE A 190 13.37 12.34 1.73
C PHE A 190 11.98 11.99 1.17
N ILE A 191 11.71 10.71 0.95
CA ILE A 191 10.40 10.27 0.42
C ILE A 191 9.48 10.00 1.61
N THR A 192 8.61 10.96 1.90
CA THR A 192 7.52 10.83 2.88
C THR A 192 6.31 10.11 2.25
N PRO A 193 5.49 9.36 3.02
CA PRO A 193 4.29 8.68 2.49
C PRO A 193 3.28 9.61 1.78
N SER A 194 3.24 10.90 2.14
CA SER A 194 2.41 11.91 1.47
C SER A 194 2.89 12.18 0.04
N ILE A 195 4.20 12.38 -0.14
CA ILE A 195 4.88 12.55 -1.42
C ILE A 195 4.63 11.34 -2.32
N LEU A 196 4.81 10.12 -1.78
CA LEU A 196 4.56 8.89 -2.51
C LEU A 196 3.09 8.78 -2.97
N ARG A 197 2.14 9.23 -2.13
CA ARG A 197 0.72 9.23 -2.49
C ARG A 197 0.40 10.17 -3.64
N ARG A 198 0.99 11.38 -3.64
CA ARG A 198 0.85 12.34 -4.75
C ARG A 198 1.46 11.78 -6.03
N TYR A 199 2.63 11.15 -5.93
CA TYR A 199 3.28 10.51 -7.06
C TYR A 199 2.45 9.37 -7.68
N VAL A 200 1.90 8.46 -6.85
CA VAL A 200 1.04 7.37 -7.36
C VAL A 200 -0.22 7.92 -8.02
N LYS A 201 -0.82 8.98 -7.48
CA LYS A 201 -1.95 9.66 -8.12
C LYS A 201 -1.57 10.26 -9.47
N LEU A 202 -0.43 10.94 -9.55
CA LEU A 202 0.10 11.49 -10.79
C LEU A 202 0.28 10.39 -11.85
N GLN A 203 0.95 9.29 -11.50
CA GLN A 203 1.13 8.18 -12.44
C GLN A 203 -0.20 7.50 -12.81
N SER A 204 -1.18 7.48 -11.90
CA SER A 204 -2.53 7.00 -12.19
C SER A 204 -3.24 7.87 -13.22
N THR A 205 -3.11 9.19 -13.13
CA THR A 205 -3.69 10.12 -14.11
C THR A 205 -3.00 10.02 -15.47
N LEU A 206 -1.68 9.82 -15.48
CA LEU A 206 -0.91 9.61 -16.70
C LEU A 206 -1.09 8.20 -17.31
N LYS A 207 -1.70 7.25 -16.58
CA LYS A 207 -1.85 5.84 -16.96
C LYS A 207 -0.53 5.14 -17.31
N ARG A 208 0.57 5.51 -16.64
CA ARG A 208 1.91 4.92 -16.87
C ARG A 208 2.42 4.22 -15.61
N PRO A 209 2.26 2.89 -15.49
CA PRO A 209 2.66 2.14 -14.30
C PRO A 209 4.15 1.79 -14.25
N GLU A 210 4.89 1.91 -15.36
CA GLU A 210 6.28 1.45 -15.52
C GLU A 210 7.25 1.99 -14.45
N THR A 211 7.04 3.23 -14.00
CA THR A 211 7.92 3.91 -13.04
C THR A 211 7.53 3.65 -11.58
N LEU A 212 6.38 3.00 -11.32
CA LEU A 212 5.87 2.75 -9.97
C LEU A 212 6.72 1.75 -9.17
N PRO A 213 7.10 0.57 -9.71
CA PRO A 213 7.95 -0.37 -8.97
C PRO A 213 9.27 0.26 -8.53
N THR A 214 9.89 1.04 -9.41
CA THR A 214 11.15 1.76 -9.13
C THR A 214 10.96 2.76 -7.99
N ALA A 215 9.89 3.54 -8.00
CA ALA A 215 9.58 4.49 -6.93
C ALA A 215 9.33 3.80 -5.58
N PHE A 216 8.64 2.64 -5.59
CA PHE A 216 8.43 1.84 -4.38
C PHE A 216 9.73 1.24 -3.83
N HIS A 217 10.61 0.76 -4.72
CA HIS A 217 11.93 0.30 -4.33
C HIS A 217 12.74 1.43 -3.69
N LEU A 218 12.75 2.62 -4.29
CA LEU A 218 13.42 3.81 -3.75
C LEU A 218 12.85 4.19 -2.39
N TYR A 219 11.53 4.21 -2.20
CA TYR A 219 10.92 4.52 -0.90
C TYR A 219 11.42 3.59 0.22
N SER A 220 11.66 2.31 -0.09
CA SER A 220 12.13 1.35 0.91
C SER A 220 13.64 1.41 1.20
N THR A 221 14.45 1.74 0.19
CA THR A 221 15.92 1.63 0.23
C THR A 221 16.67 2.96 0.35
N LYS A 222 16.02 4.08 0.02
CA LYS A 222 16.68 5.38 -0.04
C LYS A 222 17.19 5.82 1.33
N PRO A 223 18.45 6.26 1.46
CA PRO A 223 18.97 6.73 2.73
C PRO A 223 18.36 8.10 3.08
N ALA A 224 18.06 8.29 4.36
CA ALA A 224 17.44 9.52 4.84
C ALA A 224 18.52 10.57 5.14
N PRO A 225 18.42 11.80 4.60
CA PRO A 225 19.32 12.88 4.98
C PRO A 225 19.06 13.28 6.44
N VAL A 226 20.12 13.64 7.18
CA VAL A 226 20.04 14.10 8.57
C VAL A 226 20.07 15.64 8.59
N ASP A 227 18.97 16.23 9.05
CA ASP A 227 18.81 17.68 9.19
C ASP A 227 19.94 18.31 10.01
N GLY A 228 20.47 19.44 9.53
CA GLY A 228 21.48 20.22 10.25
C GLY A 228 22.91 19.68 10.20
N SER A 229 23.21 18.73 9.31
CA SER A 229 24.59 18.30 9.03
C SER A 229 25.15 18.98 7.78
N SER A 230 26.28 19.69 7.94
CA SER A 230 27.08 20.23 6.83
C SER A 230 28.46 19.53 6.87
N PRO A 231 28.78 18.64 5.91
CA PRO A 231 28.01 18.20 4.74
C PRO A 231 26.83 17.27 5.09
N VAL A 232 25.86 17.14 4.17
CA VAL A 232 24.65 16.30 4.33
C VAL A 232 25.06 14.87 4.64
N LYS A 233 24.80 14.43 5.86
CA LYS A 233 25.00 13.04 6.28
C LYS A 233 23.76 12.24 5.98
N TYR A 234 23.96 11.07 5.39
CA TYR A 234 22.92 10.13 5.06
C TYR A 234 22.86 9.01 6.08
N LYS A 235 21.66 8.70 6.54
CA LYS A 235 21.38 7.57 7.43
C LYS A 235 20.80 6.44 6.60
N GLU A 236 21.42 5.27 6.70
CA GLU A 236 20.88 4.06 6.07
C GLU A 236 19.50 3.72 6.65
N VAL A 237 18.57 3.45 5.73
CA VAL A 237 17.19 3.11 6.05
C VAL A 237 17.03 1.61 5.97
N ASN A 238 16.40 1.01 7.00
CA ASN A 238 16.10 -0.41 6.98
C ASN A 238 14.81 -0.67 6.18
N PRO A 239 14.87 -1.37 5.04
CA PRO A 239 13.70 -1.63 4.19
C PRO A 239 12.65 -2.50 4.88
N ASN A 240 13.01 -3.23 5.93
CA ASN A 240 12.10 -4.13 6.65
C ASN A 240 11.34 -3.44 7.80
N LYS A 241 11.49 -2.12 7.98
CA LYS A 241 10.80 -1.37 9.04
C LYS A 241 9.34 -1.17 8.68
N SER A 242 8.42 -1.37 9.63
CA SER A 242 6.97 -1.18 9.42
C SER A 242 6.60 0.25 9.00
N ALA A 243 7.37 1.26 9.44
CA ALA A 243 7.17 2.65 9.03
C ALA A 243 7.31 2.87 7.51
N ASN A 244 8.10 2.02 6.85
CA ASN A 244 8.34 2.09 5.40
C ASN A 244 7.40 1.17 4.62
N SER A 245 6.35 0.65 5.24
CA SER A 245 5.35 -0.13 4.52
C SER A 245 4.50 0.77 3.64
N ILE A 246 4.23 0.33 2.42
CA ILE A 246 3.30 1.00 1.52
C ILE A 246 1.86 0.72 1.98
N GLU A 247 0.99 1.73 1.90
CA GLU A 247 -0.41 1.57 2.29
C GLU A 247 -1.17 0.74 1.25
N ALA A 248 -2.01 -0.20 1.72
CA ALA A 248 -2.80 -1.08 0.83
C ALA A 248 -3.64 -0.29 -0.20
N LYS A 249 -4.27 0.82 0.21
CA LYS A 249 -5.05 1.68 -0.69
C LYS A 249 -4.20 2.26 -1.83
N MET A 250 -2.94 2.58 -1.56
CA MET A 250 -2.01 3.10 -2.57
C MET A 250 -1.55 1.99 -3.51
N ALA A 251 -1.25 0.80 -2.96
CA ALA A 251 -0.89 -0.37 -3.74
C ALA A 251 -2.04 -0.81 -4.66
N ASP A 252 -3.29 -0.79 -4.18
CA ASP A 252 -4.47 -1.08 -4.99
C ASP A 252 -4.66 -0.10 -6.14
N LEU A 253 -4.46 1.21 -5.91
CA LEU A 253 -4.50 2.21 -6.98
C LEU A 253 -3.40 1.95 -8.01
N ALA A 254 -2.17 1.68 -7.56
CA ALA A 254 -1.06 1.35 -8.45
C ALA A 254 -1.36 0.09 -9.29
N LEU A 255 -1.88 -0.98 -8.67
CA LEU A 255 -2.27 -2.19 -9.39
C LEU A 255 -3.38 -1.94 -10.40
N GLN A 256 -4.40 -1.18 -10.03
CA GLN A 256 -5.49 -0.83 -10.94
C GLN A 256 -4.96 -0.08 -12.16
N THR A 257 -4.00 0.82 -11.98
CA THR A 257 -3.39 1.56 -13.10
C THR A 257 -2.55 0.65 -14.00
N ALA A 258 -1.90 -0.37 -13.43
CA ALA A 258 -1.13 -1.34 -14.20
C ALA A 258 -2.04 -2.29 -15.00
N ILE A 259 -3.16 -2.69 -14.40
CA ILE A 259 -4.24 -3.45 -15.06
C ILE A 259 -4.83 -2.64 -16.22
N GLU A 260 -5.13 -1.36 -16.01
CA GLU A 260 -5.67 -0.47 -17.04
C GLU A 260 -4.69 -0.25 -18.20
N ALA A 261 -3.40 -0.15 -17.90
CA ALA A 261 -2.33 -0.07 -18.89
C ALA A 261 -1.98 -1.41 -19.55
N LYS A 262 -2.59 -2.53 -19.10
CA LYS A 262 -2.37 -3.90 -19.58
C LYS A 262 -0.90 -4.32 -19.62
N ASN A 263 -0.12 -3.93 -18.61
CA ASN A 263 1.28 -4.34 -18.50
C ASN A 263 1.46 -5.34 -17.34
N LEU A 264 1.54 -6.63 -17.67
CA LEU A 264 1.54 -7.72 -16.69
C LEU A 264 2.80 -7.70 -15.82
N VAL A 265 3.96 -7.47 -16.44
CA VAL A 265 5.25 -7.44 -15.75
C VAL A 265 5.24 -6.37 -14.67
N THR A 266 4.77 -5.15 -15.00
CA THR A 266 4.68 -4.08 -14.00
C THR A 266 3.68 -4.38 -12.89
N ALA A 267 2.57 -5.07 -13.18
CA ALA A 267 1.61 -5.47 -12.16
C ALA A 267 2.22 -6.49 -11.18
N MET A 268 2.97 -7.47 -11.68
CA MET A 268 3.72 -8.44 -10.86
C MET A 268 4.77 -7.74 -9.99
N ASP A 269 5.54 -6.83 -10.57
CA ASP A 269 6.57 -6.07 -9.86
C ASP A 269 5.99 -5.14 -8.78
N ILE A 270 4.80 -4.56 -9.02
CA ILE A 270 4.07 -3.80 -8.00
C ILE A 270 3.69 -4.71 -6.84
N VAL A 271 3.17 -5.92 -7.08
CA VAL A 271 2.85 -6.88 -5.99
C VAL A 271 4.11 -7.22 -5.18
N ASP A 272 5.24 -7.40 -5.86
CA ASP A 272 6.51 -7.74 -5.21
C ASP A 272 7.10 -6.60 -4.37
N THR A 273 7.03 -5.38 -4.88
CA THR A 273 7.54 -4.19 -4.17
C THR A 273 6.61 -3.70 -3.07
N THR A 274 5.33 -4.12 -3.05
CA THR A 274 4.32 -3.68 -2.07
C THR A 274 3.98 -4.78 -1.07
N TYR A 275 3.15 -5.75 -1.47
CA TYR A 275 2.52 -6.76 -0.63
C TYR A 275 3.51 -7.83 -0.13
N ASN A 276 4.49 -8.20 -0.95
CA ASN A 276 5.48 -9.22 -0.57
C ASN A 276 6.50 -8.73 0.48
N THR A 277 6.58 -7.42 0.72
CA THR A 277 7.60 -6.85 1.61
C THR A 277 7.40 -7.26 3.09
N LYS A 278 8.52 -7.50 3.79
CA LYS A 278 8.49 -7.78 5.24
C LYS A 278 7.93 -6.60 6.03
N ALA A 279 8.11 -5.37 5.54
CA ALA A 279 7.52 -4.16 6.11
C ALA A 279 5.99 -4.24 6.11
N PHE A 280 5.38 -4.59 4.96
CA PHE A 280 3.93 -4.71 4.83
C PHE A 280 3.36 -5.79 5.77
N ARG A 281 3.99 -6.98 5.82
CA ARG A 281 3.57 -8.06 6.72
C ARG A 281 3.59 -7.66 8.20
N ARG A 282 4.61 -6.89 8.63
CA ARG A 282 4.70 -6.35 9.99
C ARG A 282 3.63 -5.30 10.27
N THR A 283 3.39 -4.38 9.33
CA THR A 283 2.33 -3.38 9.46
C THR A 283 0.94 -4.03 9.50
N LYS A 284 0.71 -5.08 8.72
CA LYS A 284 -0.51 -5.88 8.79
C LYS A 284 -0.70 -6.50 10.17
N PHE A 285 0.36 -7.10 10.74
CA PHE A 285 0.31 -7.62 12.11
C PHE A 285 -0.04 -6.52 13.13
N ILE A 286 0.62 -5.37 13.04
CA ILE A 286 0.36 -4.23 13.93
C ILE A 286 -1.07 -3.70 13.77
N ARG A 287 -1.61 -3.60 12.55
CA ARG A 287 -2.94 -3.04 12.32
C ARG A 287 -4.08 -4.02 12.61
N ARG A 288 -3.89 -5.30 12.31
CA ARG A 288 -4.96 -6.33 12.38
C ARG A 288 -4.86 -7.24 13.60
N ALA A 289 -3.65 -7.55 14.08
CA ALA A 289 -3.46 -8.47 15.21
C ALA A 289 -3.22 -7.76 16.55
N LEU A 290 -2.74 -6.51 16.55
CA LEU A 290 -2.41 -5.81 17.81
C LEU A 290 -3.63 -5.64 18.71
N LEU A 291 -4.74 -5.11 18.18
CA LEU A 291 -5.97 -4.89 18.94
C LEU A 291 -6.50 -6.17 19.60
N PRO A 292 -6.77 -7.26 18.86
CA PRO A 292 -7.24 -8.49 19.49
C PRO A 292 -6.19 -9.10 20.44
N ALA A 293 -4.89 -9.02 20.12
CA ALA A 293 -3.85 -9.53 21.00
C ALA A 293 -3.80 -8.76 22.34
N THR A 294 -3.94 -7.43 22.31
CA THR A 294 -4.02 -6.63 23.55
C THR A 294 -5.27 -6.94 24.36
N GLY A 295 -6.41 -7.16 23.70
CA GLY A 295 -7.65 -7.58 24.37
C GLY A 295 -7.48 -8.93 25.08
N LEU A 296 -6.88 -9.91 24.42
CA LEU A 296 -6.59 -11.22 25.02
C LEU A 296 -5.57 -11.16 26.15
N ALA A 297 -4.56 -10.29 26.05
CA ALA A 297 -3.57 -10.10 27.11
C ALA A 297 -4.19 -9.50 28.38
N LEU A 298 -5.19 -8.63 28.25
CA LEU A 298 -5.91 -8.03 29.38
C LEU A 298 -7.09 -8.87 29.87
N ALA A 299 -7.49 -9.90 29.13
CA ALA A 299 -8.64 -10.73 29.44
C ALA A 299 -8.57 -11.40 30.82
N PRO A 300 -7.43 -11.94 31.32
CA PRO A 300 -7.37 -12.54 32.65
C PRO A 300 -7.61 -11.53 33.78
N ALA A 301 -7.10 -10.30 33.66
CA ALA A 301 -7.33 -9.25 34.65
C ALA A 301 -8.81 -8.82 34.67
N ALA A 302 -9.41 -8.65 33.49
CA ALA A 302 -10.84 -8.34 33.37
C ALA A 302 -11.73 -9.49 33.88
N ALA A 303 -11.40 -10.74 33.55
CA ALA A 303 -12.11 -11.92 34.03
C ALA A 303 -12.06 -12.03 35.56
N TYR A 304 -10.91 -11.74 36.17
CA TYR A 304 -10.79 -11.72 37.62
C TYR A 304 -11.67 -10.64 38.25
N ALA A 305 -11.65 -9.41 37.71
CA ALA A 305 -12.52 -8.34 38.19
C ALA A 305 -14.01 -8.71 38.08
N VAL A 306 -14.44 -9.27 36.95
CA VAL A 306 -15.83 -9.74 36.77
C VAL A 306 -16.17 -10.86 37.75
N ALA A 307 -15.27 -11.83 37.95
CA ALA A 307 -15.47 -12.92 38.90
C ALA A 307 -15.62 -12.41 40.35
N THR A 308 -14.85 -11.39 40.76
CA THR A 308 -15.00 -10.77 42.09
C THR A 308 -16.38 -10.13 42.28
N GLN A 309 -16.90 -9.44 41.27
CA GLN A 309 -18.25 -8.85 41.36
C GLN A 309 -19.34 -9.93 41.39
N LEU A 310 -19.20 -10.99 40.58
CA LEU A 310 -20.14 -12.11 40.56
C LEU A 310 -20.20 -12.86 41.89
N SER A 311 -19.07 -12.97 42.61
CA SER A 311 -19.04 -13.63 43.91
C SER A 311 -19.91 -12.94 44.97
N LEU A 312 -20.14 -11.63 44.86
CA LEU A 312 -20.95 -10.87 45.81
C LEU A 312 -22.46 -11.21 45.71
N TYR A 313 -22.89 -11.70 44.55
CA TYR A 313 -24.29 -12.07 44.30
C TYR A 313 -24.61 -13.52 44.69
N GLN A 314 -23.59 -14.34 45.01
CA GLN A 314 -23.77 -15.74 45.37
C GLN A 314 -23.67 -15.92 46.89
N THR A 315 -24.72 -16.50 47.50
CA THR A 315 -24.79 -16.75 48.95
C THR A 315 -24.52 -18.21 49.35
N THR A 316 -24.28 -19.09 48.37
CA THR A 316 -24.18 -20.55 48.57
C THR A 316 -22.76 -21.06 48.80
N MET A 317 -21.73 -20.25 48.55
CA MET A 317 -20.31 -20.62 48.68
C MET A 317 -19.51 -19.50 49.34
N ASP A 318 -18.37 -19.85 49.94
CA ASP A 318 -17.39 -18.87 50.41
C ASP A 318 -16.89 -18.00 49.23
N PRO A 319 -16.79 -16.66 49.37
CA PRO A 319 -16.40 -15.76 48.29
C PRO A 319 -15.08 -16.13 47.61
N THR A 320 -14.11 -16.70 48.32
CA THR A 320 -12.83 -17.11 47.73
C THR A 320 -12.99 -18.30 46.78
N VAL A 321 -13.84 -19.27 47.14
CA VAL A 321 -14.13 -20.43 46.29
C VAL A 321 -14.99 -20.01 45.10
N ALA A 322 -15.99 -19.14 45.33
CA ALA A 322 -16.88 -18.66 44.28
C ALA A 322 -16.12 -17.86 43.19
N THR A 323 -15.21 -16.96 43.59
CA THR A 323 -14.39 -16.20 42.64
C THR A 323 -13.51 -17.08 41.78
N ASN A 324 -12.83 -18.07 42.38
CA ASN A 324 -11.95 -18.98 41.65
C ASN A 324 -12.72 -19.84 40.63
N VAL A 325 -13.88 -20.38 41.02
CA VAL A 325 -14.72 -21.18 40.12
C VAL A 325 -15.25 -20.32 38.96
N ALA A 326 -15.76 -19.12 39.25
CA ALA A 326 -16.24 -18.19 38.23
C ALA A 326 -15.12 -17.74 37.29
N PHE A 327 -13.93 -17.44 37.82
CA PHE A 327 -12.76 -17.04 37.04
C PHE A 327 -12.31 -18.13 36.07
N VAL A 328 -12.21 -19.38 36.54
CA VAL A 328 -11.87 -20.54 35.69
C VAL A 328 -12.93 -20.75 34.61
N GLY A 329 -14.22 -20.62 34.94
CA GLY A 329 -15.30 -20.72 33.97
C GLY A 329 -15.23 -19.65 32.87
N ILE A 330 -15.04 -18.38 33.26
CA ILE A 330 -14.91 -17.26 32.33
C ILE A 330 -13.66 -17.40 31.45
N LEU A 331 -12.52 -17.74 32.04
CA LEU A 331 -11.28 -17.98 31.28
C LEU A 331 -11.42 -19.16 30.32
N GLY A 332 -12.07 -20.24 30.73
CA GLY A 332 -12.36 -21.38 29.87
C GLY A 332 -13.19 -20.98 28.65
N TYR A 333 -14.24 -20.18 28.85
CA TYR A 333 -15.08 -19.66 27.77
C TYR A 333 -14.30 -18.74 26.83
N ILE A 334 -13.54 -17.79 27.36
CA ILE A 334 -12.71 -16.88 26.56
C ILE A 334 -11.65 -17.67 25.80
N GLY A 335 -10.99 -18.63 26.43
CA GLY A 335 -9.98 -19.48 25.79
C GLY A 335 -10.56 -20.28 24.63
N PHE A 336 -11.69 -20.96 24.84
CA PHE A 336 -12.35 -21.76 23.81
C PHE A 336 -12.83 -20.89 22.64
N THR A 337 -13.53 -19.79 22.92
CA THR A 337 -14.04 -18.86 21.89
C THR A 337 -12.90 -18.20 21.10
N THR A 338 -11.78 -17.92 21.76
CA THR A 338 -10.57 -17.39 21.09
C THR A 338 -9.98 -18.39 20.12
N VAL A 339 -9.85 -19.67 20.51
CA VAL A 339 -9.33 -20.72 19.63
C VAL A 339 -10.24 -20.89 18.42
N VAL A 340 -11.56 -20.97 18.62
CA VAL A 340 -12.54 -21.06 17.53
C VAL A 340 -12.46 -19.83 16.62
N GLY A 341 -12.34 -18.62 17.20
CA GLY A 341 -12.20 -17.38 16.45
C GLY A 341 -10.92 -17.32 15.61
N ILE A 342 -9.79 -17.78 16.14
CA ILE A 342 -8.52 -17.86 15.38
C ILE A 342 -8.66 -18.82 14.22
N VAL A 343 -9.28 -19.99 14.43
CA VAL A 343 -9.54 -20.95 13.33
C VAL A 343 -10.43 -20.28 12.30
N ALA A 344 -11.58 -19.73 12.69
CA ALA A 344 -12.52 -19.08 11.77
C ALA A 344 -11.87 -17.97 10.93
N VAL A 345 -11.08 -17.08 11.55
CA VAL A 345 -10.39 -15.98 10.84
C VAL A 345 -9.29 -16.50 9.92
N THR A 346 -8.61 -17.60 10.28
CA THR A 346 -7.54 -18.18 9.46
C THR A 346 -8.04 -19.14 8.39
N THR A 347 -9.28 -19.63 8.50
CA THR A 347 -9.93 -20.51 7.52
C THR A 347 -10.94 -19.79 6.62
N ALA A 348 -11.28 -18.53 6.89
CA ALA A 348 -12.21 -17.77 6.05
C ALA A 348 -11.74 -17.73 4.59
N ASN A 349 -12.60 -18.19 3.67
CA ASN A 349 -12.26 -18.49 2.27
C ASN A 349 -13.02 -17.61 1.25
N ASP A 350 -13.86 -16.68 1.70
CA ASP A 350 -14.85 -15.97 0.87
C ASP A 350 -14.26 -15.04 -0.20
N GLN A 351 -12.94 -14.87 -0.21
CA GLN A 351 -12.23 -13.97 -1.14
C GLN A 351 -11.47 -14.72 -2.24
N MET A 352 -11.58 -16.06 -2.33
CA MET A 352 -10.87 -16.87 -3.33
C MET A 352 -11.74 -17.07 -4.56
N GLU A 353 -11.56 -16.23 -5.59
CA GLU A 353 -12.30 -16.37 -6.84
C GLU A 353 -11.57 -17.27 -7.85
N ARG A 354 -10.32 -16.95 -8.20
CA ARG A 354 -9.50 -17.76 -9.12
C ARG A 354 -8.30 -18.39 -8.44
N ILE A 355 -7.74 -17.68 -7.47
CA ILE A 355 -6.48 -18.07 -6.84
C ILE A 355 -6.72 -18.67 -5.48
N THR A 356 -6.26 -19.91 -5.33
CA THR A 356 -6.35 -20.68 -4.10
C THR A 356 -4.97 -21.01 -3.53
N TRP A 357 -4.92 -21.32 -2.23
CA TRP A 357 -3.68 -21.77 -1.61
C TRP A 357 -3.35 -23.22 -2.02
N ALA A 358 -2.08 -23.49 -2.31
CA ALA A 358 -1.62 -24.87 -2.50
C ALA A 358 -1.89 -25.72 -1.26
N THR A 359 -2.13 -27.01 -1.47
CA THR A 359 -2.31 -27.99 -0.40
C THR A 359 -1.07 -28.00 0.50
N GLY A 360 -1.27 -28.07 1.83
CA GLY A 360 -0.18 -28.03 2.81
C GLY A 360 0.30 -26.65 3.26
N MET A 361 -0.21 -25.53 2.70
CA MET A 361 0.13 -24.19 3.18
C MET A 361 -0.37 -23.96 4.63
N PRO A 362 0.48 -23.52 5.57
CA PRO A 362 0.07 -23.31 6.96
C PRO A 362 -0.87 -22.12 7.11
N LEU A 363 -1.87 -22.25 8.00
CA LEU A 363 -2.92 -21.24 8.23
C LEU A 363 -2.37 -19.83 8.56
N ARG A 364 -1.26 -19.76 9.30
CA ARG A 364 -0.60 -18.50 9.62
C ARG A 364 -0.08 -17.78 8.36
N GLU A 365 0.53 -18.52 7.43
CA GLU A 365 1.10 -17.91 6.24
C GLU A 365 0.00 -17.47 5.27
N ARG A 366 -1.10 -18.23 5.19
CA ARG A 366 -2.31 -17.81 4.46
C ARG A 366 -2.82 -16.46 4.99
N TRP A 367 -3.00 -16.35 6.31
CA TRP A 367 -3.46 -15.11 6.91
C TRP A 367 -2.50 -13.94 6.66
N ILE A 368 -1.18 -14.13 6.76
CA ILE A 368 -0.21 -13.05 6.51
C ILE A 368 -0.25 -12.60 5.04
N ARG A 369 -0.24 -13.55 4.11
CA ARG A 369 -0.17 -13.32 2.65
C ARG A 369 -1.53 -13.14 1.98
N GLU A 370 -2.62 -13.05 2.73
CA GLU A 370 -3.96 -12.92 2.16
C GLU A 370 -4.13 -11.69 1.24
N GLU A 371 -3.50 -10.56 1.57
CA GLU A 371 -3.57 -9.35 0.73
C GLU A 371 -2.77 -9.53 -0.57
N GLU A 372 -1.66 -10.27 -0.53
CA GLU A 372 -0.87 -10.63 -1.70
C GLU A 372 -1.71 -11.52 -2.62
N ARG A 373 -2.37 -12.56 -2.08
CA ARG A 373 -3.27 -13.42 -2.85
C ARG A 373 -4.40 -12.61 -3.49
N ALA A 374 -5.07 -11.74 -2.73
CA ALA A 374 -6.15 -10.91 -3.25
C ALA A 374 -5.69 -9.96 -4.37
N ALA A 375 -4.47 -9.41 -4.28
CA ALA A 375 -3.88 -8.60 -5.34
C ALA A 375 -3.63 -9.41 -6.62
N ILE A 376 -3.10 -10.63 -6.48
CA ILE A 376 -2.86 -11.55 -7.61
C ILE A 376 -4.19 -12.01 -8.21
N ASP A 377 -5.23 -12.22 -7.40
CA ASP A 377 -6.57 -12.61 -7.85
C ASP A 377 -7.19 -11.52 -8.74
N LYS A 378 -6.99 -10.23 -8.40
CA LYS A 378 -7.38 -9.09 -9.25
C LYS A 378 -6.64 -9.10 -10.59
N ILE A 379 -5.34 -9.43 -10.59
CA ILE A 379 -4.53 -9.55 -11.82
C ILE A 379 -5.07 -10.71 -12.67
N ALA A 380 -5.25 -11.89 -12.10
CA ALA A 380 -5.81 -13.04 -12.80
C ALA A 380 -7.22 -12.75 -13.35
N GLY A 381 -8.05 -12.04 -12.59
CA GLY A 381 -9.38 -11.62 -13.01
C GLY A 381 -9.39 -10.63 -14.19
N ALA A 382 -8.35 -9.81 -14.32
CA ALA A 382 -8.24 -8.80 -15.36
C ALA A 382 -7.56 -9.31 -16.64
N TRP A 383 -6.58 -10.22 -16.52
CA TRP A 383 -5.90 -10.84 -17.66
C TRP A 383 -6.67 -12.02 -18.23
N GLY A 384 -7.41 -12.74 -17.39
CA GLY A 384 -8.21 -13.88 -17.81
C GLY A 384 -9.62 -13.54 -18.29
N PHE A 385 -10.33 -14.55 -18.79
CA PHE A 385 -11.72 -14.46 -19.24
C PHE A 385 -12.65 -14.16 -18.07
N ARG A 386 -13.34 -13.03 -18.10
CA ARG A 386 -14.29 -12.66 -17.03
C ARG A 386 -15.40 -13.69 -16.84
N GLN A 387 -15.80 -14.40 -17.90
CA GLN A 387 -16.85 -15.42 -17.88
C GLN A 387 -16.37 -16.69 -17.19
N VAL A 388 -17.13 -17.18 -16.20
CA VAL A 388 -16.79 -18.36 -15.40
C VAL A 388 -16.62 -19.62 -16.26
N TRP A 389 -17.51 -19.85 -17.23
CA TRP A 389 -17.50 -21.04 -18.10
C TRP A 389 -16.36 -21.08 -19.12
N ARG A 390 -15.59 -19.99 -19.30
CA ARG A 390 -14.40 -19.95 -20.17
C ARG A 390 -13.10 -19.98 -19.38
N ARG A 391 -13.17 -19.96 -18.04
CA ARG A 391 -11.97 -20.08 -17.21
C ARG A 391 -11.35 -21.44 -17.49
N GLY A 392 -10.02 -21.51 -17.49
CA GLY A 392 -9.26 -22.73 -17.81
C GLY A 392 -8.98 -22.97 -19.30
N GLU A 393 -9.69 -22.31 -20.23
CA GLU A 393 -9.35 -22.31 -21.67
C GLU A 393 -8.29 -21.24 -22.03
N GLU A 394 -7.73 -20.59 -21.02
CA GLU A 394 -6.80 -19.48 -21.18
C GLU A 394 -5.39 -19.99 -21.51
N GLU A 395 -4.93 -19.65 -22.72
CA GLU A 395 -3.61 -19.96 -23.24
C GLU A 395 -2.90 -18.66 -23.65
N GLY A 396 -1.60 -18.60 -23.40
CA GLY A 396 -0.76 -17.46 -23.76
C GLY A 396 0.51 -17.40 -22.92
N GLU A 397 1.59 -16.88 -23.50
CA GLU A 397 2.89 -16.74 -22.82
C GLU A 397 2.76 -15.95 -21.51
N GLU A 398 2.01 -14.84 -21.53
CA GLU A 398 1.75 -14.02 -20.35
C GLU A 398 0.95 -14.77 -19.28
N TRP A 399 -0.03 -15.59 -19.69
CA TRP A 399 -0.86 -16.37 -18.77
C TRP A 399 -0.08 -17.53 -18.15
N GLU A 400 0.77 -18.20 -18.92
CA GLU A 400 1.69 -19.22 -18.42
C GLU A 400 2.72 -18.63 -17.47
N ALA A 401 3.28 -17.45 -17.79
CA ALA A 401 4.18 -16.73 -16.90
C ALA A 401 3.50 -16.36 -15.57
N LEU A 402 2.24 -15.92 -15.61
CA LEU A 402 1.43 -15.68 -14.42
C LEU A 402 1.23 -16.98 -13.61
N ARG A 403 0.84 -18.07 -14.27
CA ARG A 403 0.64 -19.38 -13.62
C ARG A 403 1.92 -19.87 -12.94
N GLU A 404 3.06 -19.76 -13.61
CA GLU A 404 4.36 -20.15 -13.04
C GLU A 404 4.74 -19.25 -11.85
N TRP A 405 4.56 -17.94 -11.97
CA TRP A 405 4.85 -16.97 -10.91
C TRP A 405 3.97 -17.20 -9.66
N VAL A 406 2.69 -17.53 -9.86
CA VAL A 406 1.75 -17.90 -8.78
C VAL A 406 2.13 -19.24 -8.16
N ALA A 407 2.48 -20.24 -8.98
CA ALA A 407 2.92 -21.56 -8.51
C ALA A 407 4.18 -21.48 -7.64
N ARG A 408 5.17 -20.67 -8.03
CA ARG A 408 6.40 -20.43 -7.24
C ARG A 408 6.11 -19.88 -5.84
N ARG A 409 4.92 -19.30 -5.61
CA ARG A 409 4.51 -18.69 -4.35
C ARG A 409 3.67 -19.61 -3.46
N GLY A 410 3.41 -20.85 -3.86
CA GLY A 410 2.54 -21.77 -3.13
C GLY A 410 1.05 -21.45 -3.27
N MET A 411 0.69 -20.82 -4.39
CA MET A 411 -0.69 -20.55 -4.80
C MET A 411 -0.98 -21.34 -6.08
N VAL A 412 -2.25 -21.67 -6.30
CA VAL A 412 -2.72 -22.39 -7.49
C VAL A 412 -3.74 -21.50 -8.18
N LEU A 413 -3.44 -21.18 -9.44
CA LEU A 413 -4.34 -20.49 -10.35
C LEU A 413 -5.32 -21.51 -10.94
N ASP A 414 -6.63 -21.23 -10.87
CA ASP A 414 -7.71 -22.05 -11.39
C ASP A 414 -7.58 -23.53 -10.98
N ARG A 415 -7.86 -23.81 -9.70
CA ARG A 415 -7.91 -25.19 -9.22
C ARG A 415 -9.08 -25.89 -9.90
N THR A 416 -8.78 -26.99 -10.60
CA THR A 416 -9.76 -27.80 -11.34
C THR A 416 -10.97 -28.24 -10.51
N GLU A 417 -10.75 -28.53 -9.22
CA GLU A 417 -11.81 -28.93 -8.27
C GLU A 417 -12.81 -27.82 -7.93
N LEU A 418 -12.47 -26.55 -8.19
CA LEU A 418 -13.31 -25.39 -7.90
C LEU A 418 -13.86 -24.75 -9.18
N MET A 419 -13.67 -25.41 -10.32
CA MET A 419 -14.21 -24.96 -11.60
C MET A 419 -15.63 -25.47 -11.79
N GLU A 420 -16.51 -24.58 -12.25
CA GLU A 420 -17.90 -24.91 -12.55
C GLU A 420 -17.98 -26.01 -13.63
N GLY A 421 -18.63 -27.13 -13.31
CA GLY A 421 -18.80 -28.27 -14.22
C GLY A 421 -17.81 -29.43 -14.06
N MET A 422 -16.93 -29.38 -13.05
CA MET A 422 -15.96 -30.45 -12.72
C MET A 422 -16.27 -31.17 -11.39
N GLU A 423 -17.50 -31.03 -10.86
CA GLU A 423 -18.00 -31.74 -9.66
C GLU A 423 -18.61 -33.11 -9.97
#